data_AF-A0AAD6BKR9-F1
#
_entry.id   AF-A0AAD6BKR9-F1
#
_cell.length_a   1.000
_cell.length_b   1.000
_cell.length_c   1.000
_cell.angle_alpha   90.00
_cell.angle_beta   90.00
_cell.angle_gamma   90.00
#
_symmetry.space_group_name_H-M   'P 1'
#
loop_
_entity.id
_entity.type
_entity.pdbx_description
1 polymer ?
#
loop_
_entity_poly.entity_id
_entity_poly.type
_entity_poly.pdbx_seq_one_letter_code
_entity_poly.pdbx_strand_id
1 'polypeptide(L)'
;LAGFTSNLLQSFKARFGEFRARTGLFKFITHPHECAVDKIDLRCIPGVSIGDFELEVADLKASDMWMGKFKSLNGELESLTRQRAELAREHKWTEMKNLQPEDQLILKTWNELPVTYHTMQRVSIAVLTMFGSTYACEQSFSHMRNIKTNLRSRLTDGSLNACMKLNLTTYEPDYKAISKTMQHQKSH
;
A
#
# COMPACT_ATOMS: atom_id res chain seq x y z
N LEU A 1 4.09 -13.80 -23.88
CA LEU A 1 3.23 -12.79 -23.19
C LEU A 1 2.11 -13.35 -22.30
N ALA A 2 1.12 -14.11 -22.81
CA ALA A 2 -0.06 -14.49 -22.02
C ALA A 2 0.28 -15.38 -20.81
N GLY A 3 1.13 -16.41 -21.00
CA GLY A 3 1.56 -17.32 -19.94
C GLY A 3 2.37 -16.65 -18.82
N PHE A 4 3.32 -15.77 -19.16
CA PHE A 4 4.11 -15.01 -18.17
C PHE A 4 3.22 -14.12 -17.30
N THR A 5 2.31 -13.35 -17.90
CA THR A 5 1.39 -12.51 -17.13
C THR A 5 0.36 -13.31 -16.32
N SER A 6 0.00 -14.51 -16.77
CA SER A 6 -0.90 -15.41 -16.04
C SER A 6 -0.22 -15.96 -14.78
N ASN A 7 1.02 -16.45 -14.90
CA ASN A 7 1.78 -16.99 -13.76
C ASN A 7 2.09 -15.91 -12.72
N LEU A 8 2.44 -14.70 -13.17
CA LEU A 8 2.70 -13.57 -12.28
C LEU A 8 1.42 -13.12 -11.56
N LEU A 9 0.29 -13.04 -12.27
CA LEU A 9 -1.01 -12.70 -11.67
C LEU A 9 -1.46 -13.77 -10.67
N GLN A 10 -1.25 -15.05 -10.97
CA GLN A 10 -1.58 -16.15 -10.07
C GLN A 10 -0.70 -16.13 -8.81
N SER A 11 0.61 -15.86 -8.96
CA SER A 11 1.53 -15.69 -7.84
C SER A 11 1.16 -14.48 -6.97
N PHE A 12 0.79 -13.36 -7.60
CA PHE A 12 0.27 -12.19 -6.89
C PHE A 12 -1.02 -12.52 -6.13
N LYS A 13 -2.00 -13.16 -6.78
CA LYS A 13 -3.26 -13.55 -6.15
C LYS A 13 -3.05 -14.49 -4.96
N ALA A 14 -2.14 -15.46 -5.07
CA ALA A 14 -1.80 -16.36 -3.98
C ALA A 14 -1.21 -15.59 -2.80
N ARG A 15 -0.18 -14.76 -3.04
CA ARG A 15 0.46 -13.93 -1.99
C ARG A 15 -0.50 -12.91 -1.38
N PHE A 16 -1.35 -12.29 -2.20
CA PHE A 16 -2.37 -11.35 -1.74
C PHE A 16 -3.46 -12.06 -0.93
N GLY A 17 -3.82 -13.30 -1.29
CA GLY A 17 -4.71 -14.14 -0.51
C GLY A 17 -4.13 -14.49 0.86
N GLU A 18 -2.86 -14.92 0.91
CA GLU A 18 -2.13 -15.15 2.17
C GLU A 18 -2.05 -13.87 3.01
N PHE A 19 -1.82 -12.72 2.38
CA PHE A 19 -1.80 -11.42 3.05
C PHE A 19 -3.19 -11.07 3.62
N ARG A 20 -4.27 -11.23 2.85
CA ARG A 20 -5.64 -10.99 3.32
C ARG A 20 -6.02 -11.91 4.49
N ALA A 21 -5.49 -13.14 4.55
CA ALA A 21 -5.70 -14.05 5.66
C ALA A 21 -5.07 -13.55 6.98
N ARG A 22 -4.16 -12.57 6.94
CA ARG A 22 -3.49 -11.97 8.11
C ARG A 22 -4.20 -10.72 8.61
N THR A 23 -5.52 -10.77 8.74
CA THR A 23 -6.35 -9.66 9.23
C THR A 23 -5.94 -9.13 10.61
N GLY A 24 -5.37 -9.99 11.46
CA GLY A 24 -4.84 -9.61 12.78
C GLY A 24 -3.69 -8.60 12.72
N LEU A 25 -2.78 -8.73 11.75
CA LEU A 25 -1.69 -7.76 11.54
C LEU A 25 -2.23 -6.39 11.10
N PHE A 26 -3.31 -6.38 10.31
CA PHE A 26 -3.94 -5.13 9.89
C PHE A 26 -4.66 -4.43 11.02
N LYS A 27 -5.37 -5.21 11.84
CA LYS A 27 -6.01 -4.67 13.04
C LYS A 27 -4.98 -4.10 14.00
N PHE A 28 -3.77 -4.68 14.08
CA PHE A 28 -2.71 -4.17 14.94
C PHE A 28 -2.23 -2.76 14.58
N ILE A 29 -2.21 -2.39 13.30
CA ILE A 29 -1.76 -1.07 12.87
C ILE A 29 -2.65 0.06 13.40
N THR A 30 -3.95 -0.20 13.48
CA THR A 30 -4.94 0.79 13.90
C THR A 30 -5.29 0.62 15.38
N HIS A 31 -5.47 -0.63 15.83
CA HIS A 31 -5.92 -0.99 17.17
C HIS A 31 -4.89 -1.84 17.94
N PRO A 32 -3.63 -1.40 18.12
CA PRO A 32 -2.60 -2.21 18.79
C PRO A 32 -2.99 -2.54 20.25
N HIS A 33 -3.78 -1.66 20.88
CA HIS A 33 -4.28 -1.85 22.24
C HIS A 33 -5.41 -2.89 22.36
N GLU A 34 -6.12 -3.20 21.28
CA GLU A 34 -7.20 -4.22 21.29
C GLU A 34 -6.71 -5.57 20.78
N CYS A 35 -5.50 -5.64 20.24
CA CYS A 35 -4.99 -6.84 19.61
C CYS A 35 -4.58 -7.89 20.64
N ALA A 36 -5.04 -9.11 20.39
CA ALA A 36 -4.59 -10.31 21.09
C ALA A 36 -3.30 -10.79 20.39
N VAL A 37 -2.18 -10.79 21.12
CA VAL A 37 -0.85 -11.02 20.53
C VAL A 37 -0.72 -12.45 19.98
N ASP A 38 -1.39 -13.41 20.62
CA ASP A 38 -1.51 -14.81 20.18
C ASP A 38 -2.13 -14.97 18.79
N LYS A 39 -2.88 -13.97 18.32
CA LYS A 39 -3.52 -13.96 16.99
C LYS A 39 -2.68 -13.27 15.92
N ILE A 40 -1.52 -12.73 16.28
CA ILE A 40 -0.64 -12.02 15.35
C ILE A 40 0.42 -12.99 14.83
N ASP A 41 0.29 -13.36 13.55
CA ASP A 41 1.30 -14.20 12.88
C ASP A 41 2.52 -13.37 12.45
N LEU A 42 3.55 -13.35 13.30
CA LEU A 42 4.80 -12.62 13.05
C LEU A 42 5.80 -13.37 12.15
N ARG A 43 5.49 -14.60 11.70
CA ARG A 43 6.44 -15.44 10.92
C ARG A 43 6.90 -14.79 9.61
N CYS A 44 6.11 -13.85 9.08
CA CYS A 44 6.45 -13.12 7.87
C CYS A 44 7.36 -11.91 8.08
N ILE A 45 7.69 -11.56 9.33
CA ILE A 45 8.51 -10.40 9.66
C ILE A 45 9.82 -10.93 10.26
N PRO A 46 10.87 -11.13 9.44
CA PRO A 46 12.10 -11.76 9.91
C PRO A 46 12.79 -10.92 10.99
N GLY A 47 13.32 -11.63 11.99
CA GLY A 47 14.10 -11.04 13.09
C GLY A 47 13.27 -10.27 14.12
N VAL A 48 11.95 -10.49 14.16
CA VAL A 48 11.09 -10.01 15.26
C VAL A 48 10.99 -11.11 16.32
N SER A 49 11.35 -10.77 17.56
CA SER A 49 11.18 -11.64 18.73
C SER A 49 9.74 -11.54 19.22
N ILE A 50 9.06 -12.69 19.36
CA ILE A 50 7.68 -12.74 19.86
C ILE A 50 7.62 -12.23 21.31
N GLY A 51 8.58 -12.63 22.15
CA GLY A 51 8.62 -12.20 23.55
C GLY A 51 8.81 -10.69 23.72
N ASP A 52 9.71 -10.08 22.94
CA ASP A 52 9.93 -8.63 22.98
C ASP A 52 8.71 -7.87 22.46
N PHE A 53 8.08 -8.40 21.40
CA PHE A 53 6.83 -7.84 20.88
C PHE A 53 5.70 -7.91 21.92
N GLU A 54 5.52 -9.05 22.59
CA GLU A 54 4.54 -9.22 23.66
C GLU A 54 4.78 -8.25 24.82
N LEU A 55 6.04 -8.09 25.23
CA LEU A 55 6.44 -7.18 26.30
C LEU A 55 6.12 -5.72 25.94
N GLU A 56 6.52 -5.28 24.74
CA GLU A 56 6.25 -3.92 24.27
C GLU A 56 4.74 -3.64 24.13
N VAL A 57 3.96 -4.63 23.66
CA VAL A 57 2.49 -4.49 23.57
C VAL A 57 1.86 -4.42 24.96
N ALA A 58 2.35 -5.19 25.92
CA ALA A 58 1.87 -5.14 27.31
C ALA A 58 2.16 -3.78 27.95
N ASP A 59 3.38 -3.26 27.76
CA ASP A 59 3.77 -1.94 28.25
C ASP A 59 2.92 -0.82 27.61
N LEU A 60 2.70 -0.87 26.29
CA LEU A 60 1.83 0.07 25.60
C LEU A 60 0.39 0.04 26.14
N LYS A 61 -0.15 -1.15 26.43
CA LYS A 61 -1.49 -1.31 27.02
C LYS A 61 -1.58 -0.80 28.46
N ALA A 62 -0.47 -0.82 29.20
CA ALA A 62 -0.39 -0.26 30.55
C ALA A 62 -0.25 1.27 30.55
N SER A 63 0.14 1.87 29.42
CA SER A 63 0.31 3.32 29.29
C SER A 63 -1.00 4.01 28.90
N ASP A 64 -1.60 4.75 29.83
CA ASP A 64 -2.81 5.56 29.57
C ASP A 64 -2.61 6.59 28.44
N MET A 65 -1.41 7.16 28.35
CA MET A 65 -1.06 8.12 27.29
C MET A 65 -1.10 7.46 25.91
N TRP A 66 -0.44 6.31 25.72
CA TRP A 66 -0.40 5.62 24.43
C TRP A 66 -1.75 5.00 24.09
N MET A 67 -2.43 4.40 25.07
CA MET A 67 -3.82 3.97 24.94
C MET A 67 -4.72 5.10 24.44
N GLY A 68 -4.62 6.29 25.05
CA GLY A 68 -5.38 7.47 24.65
C GLY A 68 -5.08 7.90 23.21
N LYS A 69 -3.80 7.96 22.82
CA LYS A 69 -3.39 8.30 21.46
C LYS A 69 -3.94 7.34 20.41
N PHE A 70 -3.80 6.03 20.62
CA PHE A 70 -4.32 5.04 19.66
C PHE A 70 -5.86 5.00 19.63
N LYS A 71 -6.54 5.29 20.74
CA LYS A 71 -8.00 5.47 20.74
C LYS A 71 -8.42 6.71 19.93
N SER A 72 -7.69 7.82 20.06
CA SER A 72 -7.93 9.02 19.24
C SER A 72 -7.76 8.72 17.76
N LEU A 73 -6.67 8.04 17.38
CA LEU A 73 -6.42 7.60 16.01
C LEU A 73 -7.61 6.79 15.47
N ASN A 74 -8.11 5.81 16.22
CA ASN A 74 -9.25 5.00 15.80
C ASN A 74 -10.51 5.85 15.57
N GLY A 75 -10.82 6.77 16.48
CA GLY A 75 -11.94 7.68 16.33
C GLY A 75 -11.82 8.58 15.09
N GLU A 76 -10.62 9.08 14.80
CA GLU A 76 -10.33 9.88 13.61
C GLU A 76 -10.49 9.05 12.31
N LEU A 77 -9.98 7.82 12.28
CA LEU A 77 -10.14 6.91 11.14
C LEU A 77 -11.61 6.55 10.89
N GLU A 78 -12.38 6.30 11.95
CA GLU A 78 -13.83 6.08 11.83
C GLU A 78 -14.56 7.32 11.29
N SER A 79 -14.22 8.51 11.79
CA SER A 79 -14.80 9.77 11.33
C SER A 79 -14.50 10.01 9.85
N LEU A 80 -13.25 9.80 9.42
CA LEU A 80 -12.87 9.90 8.01
C LEU A 80 -13.62 8.90 7.13
N THR A 81 -13.79 7.66 7.61
CA THR A 81 -14.57 6.63 6.89
C THR A 81 -16.01 7.09 6.70
N ARG A 82 -16.65 7.65 7.74
CA ARG A 82 -18.02 8.17 7.67
C ARG A 82 -18.13 9.38 6.75
N GLN A 83 -17.20 10.34 6.85
CA GLN A 83 -17.16 11.51 5.96
C GLN A 83 -16.99 11.11 4.50
N ARG A 84 -16.10 10.15 4.22
CA ARG A 84 -15.89 9.64 2.86
C ARG A 84 -17.15 8.97 2.32
N ALA A 85 -17.85 8.17 3.13
CA ALA A 85 -19.11 7.54 2.74
C ALA A 85 -20.20 8.59 2.43
N GLU A 86 -20.28 9.66 3.22
CA GLU A 86 -21.24 10.74 3.01
C GLU A 86 -20.95 11.55 1.74
N LEU A 87 -19.69 11.93 1.52
CA LEU A 87 -19.28 12.63 0.29
C LEU A 87 -19.52 11.75 -0.95
N ALA A 88 -19.30 10.43 -0.85
CA ALA A 88 -19.61 9.51 -1.93
C ALA A 88 -21.12 9.45 -2.22
N ARG A 89 -21.97 9.45 -1.19
CA ARG A 89 -23.44 9.52 -1.31
C ARG A 89 -23.89 10.82 -1.98
N GLU A 90 -23.21 11.93 -1.70
CA GLU A 90 -23.49 13.24 -2.30
C GLU A 90 -22.77 13.49 -3.63
N HIS A 91 -22.05 12.50 -4.16
CA HIS A 91 -21.25 12.59 -5.39
C HIS A 91 -20.18 13.70 -5.39
N LYS A 92 -19.70 14.10 -4.21
CA LYS A 92 -18.70 15.15 -4.01
C LYS A 92 -17.27 14.63 -4.12
N TRP A 93 -16.90 14.16 -5.30
CA TRP A 93 -15.59 13.50 -5.54
C TRP A 93 -14.38 14.41 -5.34
N THR A 94 -14.49 15.70 -5.65
CA THR A 94 -13.39 16.67 -5.48
C THR A 94 -13.11 16.92 -4.00
N GLU A 95 -14.16 17.10 -3.19
CA GLU A 95 -14.03 17.27 -1.74
C GLU A 95 -13.48 16.00 -1.09
N MET A 96 -13.90 14.83 -1.57
CA MET A 96 -13.39 13.55 -1.10
C MET A 96 -11.88 13.39 -1.31
N LYS A 97 -11.33 13.92 -2.41
CA LYS A 97 -9.87 13.92 -2.67
C LYS A 97 -9.10 14.87 -1.76
N ASN A 98 -9.76 15.87 -1.19
CA ASN A 98 -9.16 16.84 -0.28
C ASN A 98 -9.19 16.36 1.19
N LEU A 99 -9.87 15.24 1.48
CA LEU A 99 -9.83 14.64 2.81
C LEU A 99 -8.40 14.21 3.15
N GLN A 100 -8.08 14.29 4.44
CA GLN A 100 -6.80 13.82 4.94
C GLN A 100 -6.64 12.31 4.67
N PRO A 101 -5.49 11.85 4.15
CA PRO A 101 -5.22 10.44 3.95
C PRO A 101 -5.11 9.69 5.29
N GLU A 102 -5.75 8.53 5.39
CA GLU A 102 -5.72 7.66 6.57
C GLU A 102 -4.28 7.24 6.91
N ASP A 103 -3.49 6.90 5.89
CA ASP A 103 -2.09 6.49 6.05
C ASP A 103 -1.26 7.58 6.73
N GLN A 104 -1.56 8.87 6.51
CA GLN A 104 -0.83 9.97 7.13
C GLN A 104 -1.09 10.05 8.63
N LEU A 105 -2.33 9.81 9.08
CA LEU A 105 -2.69 9.77 10.50
C LEU A 105 -2.00 8.61 11.21
N ILE A 106 -2.04 7.43 10.58
CA ILE A 106 -1.41 6.22 11.09
C ILE A 106 0.09 6.48 11.23
N LEU A 107 0.78 6.90 10.16
CA LEU A 107 2.22 7.16 10.18
C LEU A 107 2.62 8.20 11.23
N LYS A 108 1.87 9.30 11.35
CA LYS A 108 2.12 10.32 12.36
C LYS A 108 2.08 9.73 13.77
N THR A 109 1.03 8.96 14.09
CA THR A 109 0.85 8.34 15.41
C THR A 109 1.97 7.35 15.72
N TRP A 110 2.35 6.50 14.76
CA TRP A 110 3.43 5.53 14.92
C TRP A 110 4.82 6.17 15.05
N ASN A 111 5.07 7.29 14.37
CA ASN A 111 6.34 8.03 14.45
C ASN A 111 6.54 8.75 15.79
N GLU A 112 5.47 9.03 16.52
CA GLU A 112 5.56 9.61 17.87
C GLU A 112 5.98 8.56 18.91
N LEU A 113 5.87 7.27 18.59
CA LEU A 113 6.19 6.19 19.52
C LEU A 113 7.69 6.20 19.87
N PRO A 114 8.07 6.10 21.15
CA PRO A 114 9.46 6.12 21.58
C PRO A 114 10.26 4.95 20.98
N VAL A 115 11.56 5.17 20.84
CA VAL A 115 12.51 4.15 20.35
C VAL A 115 12.56 2.88 21.21
N THR A 116 12.01 2.91 22.43
CA THR A 116 11.87 1.73 23.29
C THR A 116 10.92 0.69 22.68
N TYR A 117 9.94 1.11 21.88
CA TYR A 117 8.98 0.24 21.18
C TYR A 117 9.48 -0.18 19.80
N HIS A 118 10.79 -0.37 19.65
CA HIS A 118 11.44 -0.69 18.38
C HIS A 118 10.90 -1.97 17.72
N THR A 119 10.47 -2.97 18.49
CA THR A 119 9.90 -4.21 17.94
C THR A 119 8.54 -3.93 17.31
N MET A 120 7.66 -3.21 18.01
CA MET A 120 6.37 -2.77 17.48
C MET A 120 6.53 -1.87 16.26
N GLN A 121 7.52 -0.96 16.26
CA GLN A 121 7.84 -0.11 15.11
C GLN A 121 8.30 -0.92 13.90
N ARG A 122 9.13 -1.95 14.10
CA ARG A 122 9.54 -2.85 13.00
C ARG A 122 8.35 -3.59 12.42
N VAL A 123 7.45 -4.08 13.28
CA VAL A 123 6.22 -4.75 12.84
C VAL A 123 5.34 -3.77 12.05
N SER A 124 5.15 -2.54 12.55
CA SER A 124 4.30 -1.56 11.89
C SER A 124 4.84 -1.13 10.53
N ILE A 125 6.15 -0.84 10.44
CA ILE A 125 6.83 -0.50 9.19
C ILE A 125 6.72 -1.65 8.18
N ALA A 126 6.94 -2.89 8.61
CA ALA A 126 6.81 -4.05 7.74
C ALA A 126 5.40 -4.19 7.18
N VAL A 127 4.36 -4.05 8.03
CA VAL A 127 2.96 -4.13 7.61
C VAL A 127 2.58 -2.99 6.67
N LEU A 128 2.94 -1.74 6.99
CA LEU A 128 2.68 -0.57 6.13
C LEU A 128 3.38 -0.68 4.77
N THR A 129 4.61 -1.21 4.74
CA THR A 129 5.35 -1.42 3.48
C THR A 129 4.73 -2.52 2.61
N MET A 130 4.19 -3.57 3.22
CA MET A 130 3.45 -4.61 2.49
C MET A 130 2.22 -4.02 1.78
N PHE A 131 1.52 -3.05 2.37
CA PHE A 131 0.42 -2.35 1.72
C PHE A 131 0.87 -1.49 0.54
N GLY A 132 1.90 -0.67 0.73
CA GLY A 132 2.41 0.20 -0.35
C GLY A 132 2.87 -0.60 -1.58
N SER A 133 3.58 -1.71 -1.35
CA SER A 133 4.01 -2.60 -2.44
C SER A 133 2.84 -3.31 -3.12
N THR A 134 1.82 -3.73 -2.37
CA THR A 134 0.62 -4.37 -2.91
C THR A 134 -0.18 -3.40 -3.78
N TYR A 135 -0.43 -2.18 -3.30
CA TYR A 135 -1.11 -1.15 -4.08
C TYR A 135 -0.36 -0.81 -5.36
N ALA A 136 0.98 -0.62 -5.28
CA ALA A 136 1.81 -0.36 -6.45
C ALA A 136 1.76 -1.53 -7.45
N CYS A 137 1.75 -2.78 -6.98
CA CYS A 137 1.57 -3.95 -7.82
C CYS A 137 0.20 -3.95 -8.51
N GLU A 138 -0.90 -3.71 -7.79
CA GLU A 138 -2.25 -3.67 -8.38
C GLU A 138 -2.39 -2.58 -9.44
N GLN A 139 -1.87 -1.38 -9.17
CA GLN A 139 -1.82 -0.29 -10.15
C GLN A 139 -1.02 -0.69 -11.39
N SER A 140 0.15 -1.32 -11.20
CA SER A 140 0.99 -1.84 -12.28
C SER A 140 0.24 -2.87 -13.15
N PHE A 141 -0.47 -3.82 -12.54
CA PHE A 141 -1.27 -4.80 -13.28
C PHE A 141 -2.44 -4.17 -14.03
N SER A 142 -3.11 -3.19 -13.41
CA SER A 142 -4.19 -2.44 -14.03
C SER A 142 -3.69 -1.69 -15.28
N HIS A 143 -2.56 -0.98 -15.15
CA HIS A 143 -1.93 -0.28 -16.26
C HIS A 143 -1.49 -1.23 -17.38
N MET A 144 -0.85 -2.35 -17.02
CA MET A 144 -0.47 -3.38 -17.97
C MET A 144 -1.69 -3.94 -18.72
N ARG A 145 -2.81 -4.17 -18.02
CA ARG A 145 -4.06 -4.64 -18.64
C ARG A 145 -4.61 -3.58 -19.59
N ASN A 146 -4.67 -2.31 -19.21
CA ASN A 146 -5.14 -1.21 -20.06
C ASN A 146 -4.27 -1.06 -21.33
N ILE A 147 -2.94 -1.07 -21.18
CA ILE A 147 -1.99 -1.03 -22.30
C ILE A 147 -2.22 -2.21 -23.26
N LYS A 148 -2.35 -3.43 -22.74
CA LYS A 148 -2.62 -4.63 -23.55
C LYS A 148 -3.99 -4.62 -24.23
N THR A 149 -4.99 -3.96 -23.65
CA THR A 149 -6.35 -3.91 -24.21
C THR A 149 -6.43 -2.90 -25.35
N ASN A 150 -5.79 -1.74 -25.21
CA ASN A 150 -5.77 -0.68 -26.22
C ASN A 150 -4.84 -0.98 -27.41
N LEU A 151 -3.72 -1.69 -27.19
CA LEU A 151 -2.67 -1.92 -28.21
C LEU A 151 -2.50 -3.40 -28.56
N ARG A 152 -3.58 -4.19 -28.41
CA ARG A 152 -3.61 -5.67 -28.39
C ARG A 152 -2.90 -6.38 -29.54
N SER A 153 -2.71 -5.73 -30.69
CA SER A 153 -2.13 -6.32 -31.90
C SER A 153 -0.66 -5.95 -32.18
N ARG A 154 -0.03 -5.03 -31.42
CA ARG A 154 1.25 -4.41 -31.84
C ARG A 154 2.38 -4.37 -30.82
N LEU A 155 2.15 -4.76 -29.55
CA LEU A 155 3.18 -4.66 -28.51
C LEU A 155 4.05 -5.92 -28.39
N THR A 156 5.36 -5.72 -28.47
CA THR A 156 6.41 -6.69 -28.09
C THR A 156 6.72 -6.60 -26.59
N ASP A 157 7.38 -7.61 -26.00
CA ASP A 157 7.75 -7.57 -24.56
C ASP A 157 8.61 -6.34 -24.21
N GLY A 158 9.51 -5.94 -25.12
CA GLY A 158 10.36 -4.75 -24.94
C GLY A 158 9.55 -3.44 -24.90
N SER A 159 8.56 -3.29 -25.78
CA SER A 159 7.71 -2.08 -25.82
C SER A 159 6.72 -2.03 -24.65
N LEU A 160 6.18 -3.16 -24.21
CA LEU A 160 5.35 -3.24 -23.00
C LEU A 160 6.16 -2.85 -21.75
N ASN A 161 7.38 -3.38 -21.59
CA ASN A 161 8.25 -3.04 -20.47
C ASN A 161 8.60 -1.54 -20.44
N ALA A 162 8.91 -0.94 -21.61
CA ALA A 162 9.16 0.49 -21.72
C ALA A 162 7.92 1.32 -21.33
N CYS A 163 6.72 0.97 -21.82
CA CYS A 163 5.48 1.65 -21.44
C CYS A 163 5.19 1.53 -19.95
N MET A 164 5.44 0.37 -19.34
CA MET A 164 5.29 0.17 -17.91
C MET A 164 6.25 1.05 -17.11
N LYS A 165 7.53 1.12 -17.49
CA LYS A 165 8.51 2.01 -16.85
C LYS A 165 8.11 3.48 -16.95
N LEU A 166 7.60 3.92 -18.11
CA LEU A 166 7.12 5.29 -18.29
C LEU A 166 5.92 5.61 -17.39
N ASN A 167 4.98 4.68 -17.21
CA ASN A 167 3.79 4.92 -16.38
C ASN A 167 4.05 4.80 -14.87
N LEU A 168 5.03 3.99 -14.46
CA LEU A 168 5.34 3.73 -13.05
C LEU A 168 6.41 4.66 -12.47
N THR A 169 6.95 5.57 -13.29
CA THR A 169 7.96 6.53 -12.86
C THR A 169 7.46 7.94 -13.09
N THR A 170 8.00 8.91 -12.36
CA THR A 170 7.76 10.34 -12.60
C THR A 170 8.59 10.87 -13.77
N TYR A 171 9.16 10.00 -14.60
CA TYR A 171 10.00 10.38 -15.72
C TYR A 171 9.14 10.99 -16.83
N GLU A 172 9.33 12.28 -17.08
CA GLU A 172 8.80 12.95 -18.26
C GLU A 172 9.80 12.82 -19.42
N PRO A 173 9.46 12.12 -20.51
CA PRO A 173 10.31 12.09 -21.69
C PRO A 173 10.41 13.49 -22.29
N ASP A 174 11.62 13.94 -22.66
CA ASP A 174 11.77 15.15 -23.46
C ASP A 174 11.31 14.88 -24.90
N TYR A 175 10.01 15.05 -25.12
CA TYR A 175 9.38 14.86 -26.42
C TYR A 175 9.96 15.78 -27.50
N LYS A 176 10.47 16.97 -27.13
CA LYS A 176 11.07 17.90 -28.10
C LYS A 176 12.42 17.40 -28.59
N ALA A 177 13.25 16.85 -27.71
CA ALA A 177 14.52 16.24 -28.10
C ALA A 177 14.32 14.97 -28.94
N ILE A 178 13.35 14.12 -28.55
CA ILE A 178 13.03 12.88 -29.26
C ILE A 178 12.43 13.16 -30.64
N SER A 179 11.51 14.11 -30.74
CA SER A 179 10.88 14.50 -32.03
C SER A 179 11.89 15.04 -33.04
N LYS A 180 12.99 15.66 -32.59
CA LYS A 180 14.04 16.16 -33.48
C LYS A 180 14.94 15.05 -34.04
N THR A 181 15.04 13.92 -33.34
CA THR A 181 15.89 12.78 -33.72
C THR A 181 15.13 11.68 -34.47
N MET A 182 13.80 11.66 -34.42
CA MET A 182 12.98 10.72 -35.20
C MET A 182 12.90 11.14 -36.68
N GLN A 183 13.52 10.37 -37.58
CA GLN A 183 13.31 10.53 -39.02
C GLN A 183 11.86 10.21 -39.39
N HIS A 184 11.21 11.15 -40.08
CA HIS A 184 9.88 10.97 -40.64
C HIS A 184 9.94 9.85 -41.69
N GLN A 185 9.34 8.69 -41.42
CA GLN A 185 9.04 7.75 -42.48
C GLN A 185 7.94 8.37 -43.36
N LYS A 186 8.32 8.80 -44.57
CA LYS A 186 7.33 9.11 -45.60
C LYS A 186 6.65 7.79 -45.97
N SER A 187 5.34 7.70 -45.71
CA SER A 187 4.53 6.64 -46.31
C SER A 187 4.54 6.85 -47.83
N HIS A 188 4.78 5.77 -48.56
CA HIS A 188 4.49 5.69 -49.99
C HIS A 188 2.99 5.47 -50.22
#